data_AF-A0A813M048-F1
#
_entry.id   AF-A0A813M048-F1
#
_cell.length_a   1.000
_cell.length_b   1.000
_cell.length_c   1.000
_cell.angle_alpha   90.00
_cell.angle_beta   90.00
_cell.angle_gamma   90.00
#
_symmetry.space_group_name_H-M   'P 1'
#
loop_
_entity.id
_entity.type
_entity.pdbx_description
1 polymer ?
#
loop_
_entity_poly.entity_id
_entity_poly.type
_entity_poly.pdbx_seq_one_letter_code
_entity_poly.pdbx_strand_id
1 'polypeptide(L)'
;MPDAGPPASYEAAAAGYGGNSVKRPHSPSRDGSAAVSAAVAALTTGQQVQFWHEADAGKDQTALVLRHGAKKGVSARLLQSHGWLNGTVEQPFDPAALDPAREETWPLILPKSDNVFIDRRGKPVLAAGLPRRVLLVRAPSSKPPLLSVGFMRWGGVYSKWMDDQEANDGDWGKYGSPPSDEYMGHLVKLGLMAHPQLMADSQGHPTFELLHYFVTSSMDCWNMPELAPKLREIMRGTRKTLFWMLWPAEWEDTGDPDFACYIERQALFAAMRSCEALGIRTAFPHPADQLETITSKKWMATLSVHPGAFLPAATLVSKGAVMDNVARAAENALNALNHIRSFNPMPVSPGDPPAPSEVNKDGVKKGVVKLGWSWENRFVVTFNNPKQLQERLTEMMSQPGCTASQCLVQEWVDFDFEMRLYFLPPSDWPVKAPILPTMIQCNAWGPPDDTKGVGVSRASFSKLTEAACLERWEQDTAAWEMGKEKATKIGQLLLAWLLATEHQPVPMIRLDFMMRRTAPGHARAVFGEYCEMGACCLGWKEGPPTIWRAALDAQLR
;
A
#
# COMPACT_ATOMS: atom_id res chain seq x y z
N MET A 1 24.92 -37.93 -52.44
CA MET A 1 24.54 -38.68 -51.22
C MET A 1 25.16 -37.96 -50.04
N PRO A 2 24.38 -37.62 -49.01
CA PRO A 2 23.45 -36.50 -49.13
C PRO A 2 23.63 -35.43 -48.04
N ASP A 3 23.00 -34.28 -48.33
CA ASP A 3 22.78 -33.12 -47.49
C ASP A 3 22.25 -33.45 -46.10
N ALA A 4 22.89 -32.89 -45.07
CA ALA A 4 22.33 -32.79 -43.74
C ALA A 4 21.59 -31.45 -43.64
N GLY A 5 20.26 -31.52 -43.74
CA GLY A 5 19.37 -30.38 -43.59
C GLY A 5 19.41 -29.76 -42.18
N PRO A 6 18.90 -28.53 -42.03
CA PRO A 6 18.83 -27.86 -40.73
C PRO A 6 17.83 -28.55 -39.80
N PRO A 7 18.06 -28.54 -38.48
CA PRO A 7 17.17 -29.17 -37.53
C PRO A 7 15.84 -28.42 -37.40
N ALA A 8 14.81 -29.23 -37.14
CA ALA A 8 13.39 -28.89 -37.06
C ALA A 8 13.07 -27.59 -36.32
N SER A 9 12.27 -26.75 -36.98
CA SER A 9 11.43 -25.74 -36.34
C SER A 9 10.46 -26.43 -35.39
N TYR A 10 10.50 -26.07 -34.11
CA TYR A 10 9.42 -26.36 -33.17
C TYR A 10 8.19 -25.53 -33.56
N GLU A 11 7.25 -26.15 -34.26
CA GLU A 11 5.87 -25.68 -34.32
C GLU A 11 5.27 -25.78 -32.92
N ALA A 12 5.18 -24.65 -32.23
CA ALA A 12 4.35 -24.51 -31.04
C ALA A 12 2.88 -24.58 -31.50
N ALA A 13 2.23 -25.69 -31.15
CA ALA A 13 0.80 -25.85 -31.30
C ALA A 13 0.07 -24.69 -30.60
N ALA A 14 -0.55 -23.83 -31.40
CA ALA A 14 -1.49 -22.83 -30.94
C ALA A 14 -2.75 -23.54 -30.43
N ALA A 15 -2.75 -23.91 -29.15
CA ALA A 15 -3.96 -24.28 -28.44
C ALA A 15 -4.81 -23.02 -28.26
N GLY A 16 -5.93 -22.97 -28.98
CA GLY A 16 -6.91 -21.90 -28.87
C GLY A 16 -7.43 -21.78 -27.45
N TYR A 17 -7.16 -20.64 -26.82
CA TYR A 17 -7.85 -20.23 -25.60
C TYR A 17 -9.27 -19.82 -25.98
N GLY A 18 -10.18 -20.80 -25.92
CA GLY A 18 -11.61 -20.57 -25.89
C GLY A 18 -11.94 -19.70 -24.68
N GLY A 19 -12.51 -18.53 -24.93
CA GLY A 19 -12.96 -17.58 -23.92
C GLY A 19 -14.10 -18.16 -23.09
N ASN A 20 -13.77 -18.91 -22.06
CA ASN A 20 -14.70 -19.21 -20.98
C ASN A 20 -14.78 -17.99 -20.07
N SER A 21 -15.85 -17.23 -20.24
CA SER A 21 -16.32 -16.27 -19.24
C SER A 21 -16.69 -17.04 -17.96
N VAL A 22 -15.70 -17.27 -17.11
CA VAL A 22 -15.93 -17.81 -15.77
C VAL A 22 -16.75 -16.77 -15.02
N LYS A 23 -18.05 -17.04 -14.86
CA LYS A 23 -18.91 -16.31 -13.92
C LYS A 23 -18.24 -16.39 -12.56
N ARG A 24 -17.76 -15.23 -12.08
CA ARG A 24 -17.11 -15.08 -10.78
C ARG A 24 -18.03 -15.63 -9.69
N PRO A 25 -17.55 -16.46 -8.75
CA PRO A 25 -18.33 -16.84 -7.60
C PRO A 25 -18.66 -15.58 -6.79
N HIS A 26 -19.95 -15.31 -6.62
CA HIS A 26 -20.41 -14.34 -5.64
C HIS A 26 -19.85 -14.79 -4.28
N SER A 27 -19.02 -13.95 -3.66
CA SER A 27 -18.66 -14.11 -2.26
C SER A 27 -19.95 -14.30 -1.45
N PRO A 28 -20.03 -15.31 -0.57
CA PRO A 28 -21.26 -15.61 0.15
C PRO A 28 -21.78 -14.37 0.86
N SER A 29 -23.06 -14.09 0.62
CA SER A 29 -23.85 -13.10 1.34
C SER A 29 -23.75 -13.36 2.84
N ARG A 30 -23.55 -12.28 3.58
CA ARG A 30 -23.48 -12.16 5.04
C ARG A 30 -24.39 -13.12 5.83
N ASP A 31 -23.79 -13.83 6.79
CA ASP A 31 -24.43 -14.29 8.04
C ASP A 31 -24.13 -13.35 9.24
N GLY A 32 -23.49 -12.20 8.99
CA GLY A 32 -23.27 -11.18 10.02
C GLY A 32 -24.42 -10.18 10.08
N SER A 33 -25.53 -10.56 10.73
CA SER A 33 -26.60 -9.63 11.09
C SER A 33 -26.08 -8.68 12.18
N ALA A 34 -25.42 -7.60 11.77
CA ALA A 34 -25.33 -6.43 12.65
C ALA A 34 -26.78 -5.98 12.90
N ALA A 35 -27.24 -6.11 14.14
CA ALA A 35 -28.58 -5.70 14.54
C ALA A 35 -28.72 -4.19 14.30
N VAL A 36 -29.24 -3.80 13.14
CA VAL A 36 -29.69 -2.44 12.86
C VAL A 36 -30.99 -2.26 13.64
N SER A 37 -30.86 -2.05 14.94
CA SER A 37 -31.99 -1.82 15.84
C SER A 37 -31.82 -0.46 16.50
N ALA A 38 -32.29 0.55 15.80
CA ALA A 38 -32.76 1.77 16.42
C ALA A 38 -34.08 2.15 15.77
N ALA A 39 -35.09 2.31 16.61
CA ALA A 39 -36.42 2.72 16.19
C ALA A 39 -36.34 4.14 15.59
N VAL A 40 -36.30 4.23 14.26
CA VAL A 40 -36.74 5.45 13.58
C VAL A 40 -38.17 5.68 14.05
N ALA A 41 -38.57 6.92 14.36
CA ALA A 41 -39.97 7.20 14.62
C ALA A 41 -40.80 7.00 13.34
N ALA A 42 -42.12 6.80 13.45
CA ALA A 42 -42.98 6.81 12.29
C ALA A 42 -42.75 8.08 11.46
N LEU A 43 -42.60 7.92 10.14
CA LEU A 43 -42.32 9.02 9.22
C LEU A 43 -43.56 9.37 8.41
N THR A 44 -43.81 10.66 8.20
CA THR A 44 -44.93 11.15 7.38
C THR A 44 -44.45 11.64 6.02
N THR A 45 -45.29 11.53 4.98
CA THR A 45 -45.00 12.11 3.66
C THR A 45 -44.64 13.60 3.77
N GLY A 46 -43.63 14.02 3.03
CA GLY A 46 -43.09 15.39 3.03
C GLY A 46 -42.15 15.71 4.19
N GLN A 47 -42.00 14.82 5.17
CA GLN A 47 -41.08 15.02 6.30
C GLN A 47 -39.64 15.12 5.79
N GLN A 48 -38.95 16.17 6.23
CA GLN A 48 -37.51 16.36 5.97
C GLN A 48 -36.72 15.36 6.81
N VAL A 49 -35.80 14.66 6.17
CA VAL A 49 -34.94 13.65 6.80
C VAL A 49 -33.52 13.73 6.27
N GLN A 50 -32.60 13.07 6.96
CA GLN A 50 -31.33 12.66 6.39
C GLN A 50 -31.35 11.16 6.12
N PHE A 51 -30.84 10.75 4.97
CA PHE A 51 -30.65 9.34 4.64
C PHE A 51 -29.17 9.04 4.43
N TRP A 52 -28.77 7.81 4.72
CA TRP A 52 -27.42 7.35 4.45
C TRP A 52 -27.27 7.03 2.97
N HIS A 53 -26.35 7.71 2.29
CA HIS A 53 -25.92 7.31 0.97
C HIS A 53 -24.74 6.36 1.10
N GLU A 54 -24.83 5.22 0.44
CA GLU A 54 -23.76 4.23 0.29
C GLU A 54 -23.63 3.93 -1.21
N ALA A 55 -22.39 3.98 -1.70
CA ALA A 55 -22.07 3.82 -3.11
C ALA A 55 -20.66 3.22 -3.26
N ASP A 56 -20.54 2.22 -4.13
CA ASP A 56 -19.26 1.62 -4.47
C ASP A 56 -18.57 2.41 -5.59
N ALA A 57 -17.60 3.24 -5.21
CA ALA A 57 -16.86 4.09 -6.13
C ALA A 57 -15.94 3.31 -7.11
N GLY A 58 -15.75 2.00 -6.92
CA GLY A 58 -15.06 1.16 -7.90
C GLY A 58 -15.88 0.87 -9.16
N LYS A 59 -17.21 0.93 -9.06
CA LYS A 59 -18.09 0.67 -10.20
C LYS A 59 -18.28 1.94 -11.05
N ASP A 60 -18.03 1.79 -12.36
CA ASP A 60 -18.02 2.87 -13.35
C ASP A 60 -19.25 3.78 -13.38
N GLN A 61 -20.43 3.25 -13.08
CA GLN A 61 -21.72 3.96 -13.20
C GLN A 61 -22.39 4.20 -11.83
N THR A 62 -21.64 4.03 -10.74
CA THR A 62 -22.17 4.34 -9.41
C THR A 62 -22.47 5.83 -9.28
N ALA A 63 -23.62 6.15 -8.71
CA ALA A 63 -23.98 7.51 -8.35
C ALA A 63 -23.15 7.97 -7.14
N LEU A 64 -22.23 8.89 -7.37
CA LEU A 64 -21.47 9.59 -6.35
C LEU A 64 -21.98 11.03 -6.23
N VAL A 65 -21.92 11.62 -5.04
CA VAL A 65 -22.38 12.98 -4.82
C VAL A 65 -21.25 13.97 -5.01
N LEU A 66 -21.39 14.88 -5.96
CA LEU A 66 -20.51 16.02 -6.10
C LEU A 66 -20.67 16.95 -4.90
N ARG A 67 -19.59 17.18 -4.13
CA ARG A 67 -19.62 18.15 -3.03
C ARG A 67 -19.30 19.55 -3.56
N HIS A 68 -20.29 20.44 -3.47
CA HIS A 68 -20.18 21.84 -3.90
C HIS A 68 -19.18 22.61 -3.02
N GLY A 69 -18.19 23.20 -3.68
CA GLY A 69 -17.03 23.90 -3.07
C GLY A 69 -15.91 24.11 -4.11
N ALA A 70 -15.85 23.27 -5.15
CA ALA A 70 -15.09 23.54 -6.35
C ALA A 70 -15.81 24.62 -7.19
N LYS A 71 -15.29 25.86 -7.19
CA LYS A 71 -15.73 26.88 -8.16
C LYS A 71 -15.66 26.31 -9.58
N LYS A 72 -16.58 26.74 -10.46
CA LYS A 72 -16.55 26.45 -11.91
C LYS A 72 -15.11 26.67 -12.44
N GLY A 73 -14.50 25.63 -13.01
CA GLY A 73 -13.14 25.69 -13.58
C GLY A 73 -12.05 24.95 -12.78
N VAL A 74 -12.34 24.45 -11.59
CA VAL A 74 -11.41 23.56 -10.86
C VAL A 74 -11.64 22.12 -11.33
N SER A 75 -10.63 21.50 -11.95
CA SER A 75 -10.69 20.14 -12.52
C SER A 75 -10.90 19.04 -11.46
N ALA A 76 -10.49 19.32 -10.21
CA ALA A 76 -10.61 18.41 -9.10
C ALA A 76 -12.06 18.18 -8.66
N ARG A 77 -12.54 16.96 -8.90
CA ARG A 77 -13.88 16.51 -8.48
C ARG A 77 -13.75 15.72 -7.19
N LEU A 78 -14.23 16.31 -6.10
CA LEU A 78 -14.36 15.62 -4.83
C LEU A 78 -15.75 14.97 -4.75
N LEU A 79 -15.78 13.65 -4.80
CA LEU A 79 -17.01 12.87 -4.90
C LEU A 79 -17.27 12.10 -3.61
N GLN A 80 -18.42 12.28 -3.00
CA GLN A 80 -18.82 11.50 -1.83
C GLN A 80 -19.48 10.19 -2.25
N SER A 81 -19.04 9.10 -1.64
CA SER A 81 -19.60 7.76 -1.80
C SER A 81 -20.39 7.30 -0.57
N HIS A 82 -19.96 7.72 0.63
CA HIS A 82 -20.60 7.35 1.89
C HIS A 82 -20.85 8.59 2.72
N GLY A 83 -22.04 8.73 3.28
CA GLY A 83 -22.37 9.83 4.18
C GLY A 83 -23.84 10.19 4.21
N TRP A 84 -24.24 10.96 5.23
CA TRP A 84 -25.59 11.48 5.37
C TRP A 84 -25.89 12.60 4.36
N LEU A 85 -26.99 12.46 3.63
CA LEU A 85 -27.54 13.41 2.67
C LEU A 85 -28.95 13.83 3.07
N ASN A 86 -29.39 15.01 2.62
CA ASN A 86 -30.74 15.51 2.90
C ASN A 86 -31.76 14.98 1.87
N GLY A 87 -32.98 14.69 2.31
CA GLY A 87 -34.08 14.28 1.45
C GLY A 87 -35.45 14.43 2.11
N THR A 88 -36.49 14.04 1.39
CA THR A 88 -37.89 14.06 1.84
C THR A 88 -38.52 12.68 1.78
N VAL A 89 -39.35 12.36 2.77
CA VAL A 89 -40.12 11.11 2.80
C VAL A 89 -41.24 11.18 1.76
N GLU A 90 -41.28 10.24 0.82
CA GLU A 90 -42.29 10.23 -0.26
C GLU A 90 -43.58 9.51 0.16
N GLN A 91 -43.47 8.51 1.04
CA GLN A 91 -44.58 7.69 1.51
C GLN A 91 -44.52 7.57 3.03
N PRO A 92 -45.66 7.52 3.74
CA PRO A 92 -45.66 7.25 5.17
C PRO A 92 -44.94 5.93 5.45
N PHE A 93 -44.12 5.90 6.49
CA PHE A 93 -43.32 4.74 6.84
C PHE A 93 -43.55 4.37 8.30
N ASP A 94 -43.90 3.11 8.51
CA ASP A 94 -44.02 2.50 9.83
C ASP A 94 -42.75 1.67 10.13
N PRO A 95 -41.95 2.07 11.13
CA PRO A 95 -40.77 1.35 11.59
C PRO A 95 -41.06 -0.11 11.98
N ALA A 96 -42.28 -0.41 12.43
CA ALA A 96 -42.67 -1.79 12.77
C ALA A 96 -42.75 -2.70 11.55
N ALA A 97 -42.88 -2.14 10.34
CA ALA A 97 -42.90 -2.89 9.08
C ALA A 97 -41.51 -3.08 8.46
N LEU A 98 -40.46 -2.51 9.06
CA LEU A 98 -39.11 -2.57 8.52
C LEU A 98 -38.53 -3.98 8.63
N ASP A 99 -38.18 -4.55 7.48
CA ASP A 99 -37.35 -5.73 7.39
C ASP A 99 -36.04 -5.37 6.66
N PRO A 100 -34.89 -5.33 7.36
CA PRO A 100 -33.59 -5.02 6.75
C PRO A 100 -33.20 -5.94 5.58
N ALA A 101 -33.80 -7.13 5.45
CA ALA A 101 -33.55 -8.04 4.34
C ALA A 101 -34.45 -7.78 3.11
N ARG A 102 -35.50 -6.96 3.24
CA ARG A 102 -36.51 -6.71 2.20
C ARG A 102 -36.58 -5.23 1.83
N GLU A 103 -35.93 -4.85 0.73
CA GLU A 103 -35.80 -3.45 0.28
C GLU A 103 -37.15 -2.75 0.08
N GLU A 104 -38.20 -3.47 -0.31
CA GLU A 104 -39.54 -2.91 -0.49
C GLU A 104 -40.15 -2.38 0.81
N THR A 105 -39.66 -2.84 1.97
CA THR A 105 -40.12 -2.40 3.29
C THR A 105 -39.40 -1.14 3.78
N TRP A 106 -38.29 -0.73 3.14
CA TRP A 106 -37.50 0.40 3.60
C TRP A 106 -38.21 1.74 3.32
N PRO A 107 -37.89 2.83 4.04
CA PRO A 107 -38.39 4.17 3.73
C PRO A 107 -38.13 4.58 2.27
N LEU A 108 -39.15 5.11 1.58
CA LEU A 108 -39.00 5.70 0.25
C LEU A 108 -38.66 7.19 0.39
N ILE A 109 -37.43 7.56 0.00
CA ILE A 109 -36.91 8.91 0.18
C ILE A 109 -36.58 9.53 -1.19
N LEU A 110 -37.03 10.76 -1.41
CA LEU A 110 -36.60 11.61 -2.52
C LEU A 110 -35.38 12.43 -2.08
N PRO A 111 -34.21 12.24 -2.71
CA PRO A 111 -33.05 13.10 -2.45
C PRO A 111 -33.36 14.56 -2.74
N LYS A 112 -32.87 15.47 -1.90
CA LYS A 112 -33.00 16.91 -2.15
C LYS A 112 -32.24 17.28 -3.44
N SER A 113 -32.78 18.23 -4.21
CA SER A 113 -32.28 18.63 -5.53
C SER A 113 -30.89 19.28 -5.53
N ASP A 114 -30.37 19.67 -4.35
CA ASP A 114 -29.00 20.15 -4.18
C ASP A 114 -27.96 19.02 -4.12
N ASN A 115 -28.39 17.75 -4.03
CA ASN A 115 -27.52 16.60 -4.20
C ASN A 115 -27.32 16.33 -5.69
N VAL A 116 -26.16 16.73 -6.22
CA VAL A 116 -25.79 16.46 -7.61
C VAL A 116 -25.10 15.11 -7.70
N PHE A 117 -25.77 14.14 -8.32
CA PHE A 117 -25.25 12.79 -8.52
C PHE A 117 -24.54 12.65 -9.88
N ILE A 118 -23.29 12.21 -9.85
CA ILE A 118 -22.45 11.95 -11.01
C ILE A 118 -21.67 10.64 -10.84
N ASP A 119 -21.22 10.04 -11.94
CA ASP A 119 -20.30 8.90 -11.90
C ASP A 119 -18.85 9.34 -11.66
N ARG A 120 -17.92 8.38 -11.53
CA ARG A 120 -16.48 8.68 -11.35
C ARG A 120 -15.89 9.47 -12.51
N ARG A 121 -16.50 9.41 -13.70
CA ARG A 121 -16.12 10.15 -14.91
C ARG A 121 -16.82 11.52 -15.00
N GLY A 122 -17.61 11.88 -13.99
CA GLY A 122 -18.36 13.13 -13.87
C GLY A 122 -19.60 13.21 -14.76
N LYS A 123 -20.08 12.09 -15.29
CA LYS A 123 -21.34 12.07 -16.05
C LYS A 123 -22.52 12.06 -15.08
N PRO A 124 -23.59 12.85 -15.32
CA PRO A 124 -24.78 12.82 -14.48
C PRO A 124 -25.41 11.43 -14.37
N VAL A 125 -25.78 11.04 -13.15
CA VAL A 125 -26.53 9.80 -12.88
C VAL A 125 -27.95 10.18 -12.47
N LEU A 126 -28.79 10.50 -13.46
CA LEU A 126 -30.12 11.10 -13.24
C LEU A 126 -31.04 10.22 -12.38
N ALA A 127 -30.98 8.90 -12.54
CA ALA A 127 -31.77 7.95 -11.77
C ALA A 127 -31.54 8.05 -10.25
N ALA A 128 -30.37 8.53 -9.82
CA ALA A 128 -30.05 8.66 -8.40
C ALA A 128 -30.73 9.85 -7.71
N GLY A 129 -31.29 10.79 -8.50
CA GLY A 129 -32.13 11.88 -8.00
C GLY A 129 -33.62 11.51 -7.89
N LEU A 130 -34.02 10.29 -8.28
CA LEU A 130 -35.38 9.80 -8.15
C LEU A 130 -35.65 9.26 -6.72
N PRO A 131 -36.93 9.13 -6.31
CA PRO A 131 -37.29 8.41 -5.10
C PRO A 131 -36.65 7.04 -5.02
N ARG A 132 -36.08 6.70 -3.86
CA ARG A 132 -35.38 5.43 -3.65
C ARG A 132 -35.55 4.90 -2.22
N ARG A 133 -35.54 3.58 -2.10
CA ARG A 133 -35.63 2.87 -0.82
C ARG A 133 -34.27 2.94 -0.12
N VAL A 134 -34.26 3.35 1.15
CA VAL A 134 -33.01 3.51 1.91
C VAL A 134 -33.16 2.96 3.32
N LEU A 135 -32.25 2.07 3.71
CA LEU A 135 -32.32 1.38 5.00
C LEU A 135 -32.13 2.33 6.21
N LEU A 136 -31.18 3.26 6.10
CA LEU A 136 -30.81 4.14 7.22
C LEU A 136 -31.32 5.55 6.99
N VAL A 137 -32.20 6.00 7.89
CA VAL A 137 -32.82 7.34 7.90
C VAL A 137 -32.77 7.89 9.32
N ARG A 138 -32.54 9.20 9.43
CA ARG A 138 -32.56 9.93 10.71
C ARG A 138 -33.19 11.31 10.56
N ALA A 139 -33.55 11.92 11.69
CA ALA A 139 -33.94 13.32 11.72
C ALA A 139 -32.81 14.22 11.18
N PRO A 140 -33.12 15.33 10.50
CA PRO A 140 -32.11 16.27 10.04
C PRO A 140 -31.21 16.70 11.19
N SER A 141 -29.90 16.57 11.00
CA SER A 141 -28.90 16.93 12.00
C SER A 141 -27.83 17.82 11.39
N SER A 142 -27.48 18.88 12.10
CA SER A 142 -26.33 19.74 11.84
C SER A 142 -25.04 19.20 12.46
N LYS A 143 -25.12 18.13 13.26
CA LYS A 143 -23.95 17.54 13.90
C LYS A 143 -23.00 17.01 12.81
N PRO A 144 -21.73 17.45 12.80
CA PRO A 144 -20.75 16.92 11.86
C PRO A 144 -20.50 15.43 12.11
N PRO A 145 -20.07 14.67 11.08
CA PRO A 145 -19.55 13.33 11.31
C PRO A 145 -18.35 13.40 12.27
N LEU A 146 -18.10 12.30 12.99
CA LEU A 146 -16.87 12.13 13.76
C LEU A 146 -15.65 12.21 12.84
N LEU A 147 -15.66 11.50 11.71
CA LEU A 147 -14.52 11.40 10.79
C LEU A 147 -14.93 11.67 9.33
N SER A 148 -14.23 12.58 8.66
CA SER A 148 -14.18 12.62 7.19
C SER A 148 -12.96 11.87 6.72
N VAL A 149 -13.16 10.87 5.85
CA VAL A 149 -12.10 10.13 5.19
C VAL A 149 -12.08 10.55 3.72
N GLY A 150 -10.90 10.86 3.18
CA GLY A 150 -10.70 11.04 1.76
C GLY A 150 -9.80 9.94 1.19
N PHE A 151 -10.20 9.31 0.09
CA PHE A 151 -9.33 8.44 -0.70
C PHE A 151 -8.73 9.25 -1.84
N MET A 152 -7.41 9.44 -1.81
CA MET A 152 -6.64 9.92 -2.95
C MET A 152 -6.30 8.68 -3.78
N ARG A 153 -7.04 8.48 -4.88
CA ARG A 153 -7.03 7.22 -5.63
C ARG A 153 -6.87 7.46 -7.13
N TRP A 154 -6.46 6.43 -7.85
CA TRP A 154 -6.36 6.51 -9.31
C TRP A 154 -7.75 6.63 -9.97
N GLY A 155 -7.86 7.57 -10.91
CA GLY A 155 -9.06 7.86 -11.69
C GLY A 155 -9.02 7.32 -13.11
N GLY A 156 -7.85 6.94 -13.60
CA GLY A 156 -7.65 6.41 -14.95
C GLY A 156 -7.96 4.92 -15.08
N VAL A 157 -7.72 4.40 -16.27
CA VAL A 157 -7.66 2.96 -16.52
C VAL A 157 -6.36 2.43 -15.93
N TYR A 158 -6.39 1.24 -15.35
CA TYR A 158 -5.23 0.53 -14.85
C TYR A 158 -5.28 -0.92 -15.28
N SER A 159 -4.12 -1.58 -15.30
CA SER A 159 -4.02 -2.97 -15.72
C SER A 159 -4.70 -3.93 -14.74
N LYS A 160 -5.36 -4.96 -15.29
CA LYS A 160 -6.12 -5.95 -14.52
C LYS A 160 -5.32 -6.64 -13.43
N TRP A 161 -4.00 -6.79 -13.58
CA TRP A 161 -3.16 -7.43 -12.57
C TRP A 161 -3.26 -6.76 -11.18
N MET A 162 -3.64 -5.48 -11.11
CA MET A 162 -3.86 -4.80 -9.82
C MET A 162 -5.14 -5.27 -9.09
N ASP A 163 -6.14 -5.75 -9.86
CA ASP A 163 -7.40 -6.32 -9.35
C ASP A 163 -7.37 -7.85 -9.30
N ASP A 164 -6.60 -8.48 -10.17
CA ASP A 164 -6.53 -9.93 -10.23
C ASP A 164 -5.86 -10.42 -8.94
N GLN A 165 -6.61 -11.22 -8.18
CA GLN A 165 -6.02 -12.07 -7.16
C GLN A 165 -5.04 -12.99 -7.89
N GLU A 166 -3.75 -12.68 -7.88
CA GLU A 166 -2.78 -13.62 -8.40
C GLU A 166 -2.95 -14.94 -7.65
N ALA A 167 -3.02 -16.05 -8.39
CA ALA A 167 -3.31 -17.36 -7.84
C ALA A 167 -2.20 -17.88 -6.89
N ASN A 168 -1.11 -17.12 -6.74
CA ASN A 168 0.00 -17.41 -5.87
C ASN A 168 -0.27 -16.88 -4.45
N ASP A 169 0.02 -17.71 -3.47
CA ASP A 169 -0.11 -17.48 -2.03
C ASP A 169 0.92 -16.46 -1.48
N GLY A 170 1.83 -15.97 -2.33
CA GLY A 170 2.92 -15.05 -2.01
C GLY A 170 2.73 -13.58 -2.39
N ASP A 171 1.58 -13.19 -2.95
CA ASP A 171 1.36 -11.81 -3.43
C ASP A 171 0.33 -11.02 -2.57
N TRP A 172 -0.25 -9.93 -3.10
CA TRP A 172 -1.24 -9.03 -2.50
C TRP A 172 -2.40 -9.71 -1.75
N GLY A 173 -2.67 -10.98 -2.07
CA GLY A 173 -3.67 -11.82 -1.43
C GLY A 173 -5.10 -11.42 -1.80
N LYS A 174 -6.08 -11.98 -1.08
CA LYS A 174 -7.52 -11.83 -1.41
C LYS A 174 -8.09 -10.40 -1.33
N TYR A 175 -7.28 -9.42 -0.94
CA TYR A 175 -7.72 -8.03 -0.75
C TYR A 175 -7.22 -7.11 -1.87
N GLY A 176 -6.30 -7.57 -2.74
CA GLY A 176 -5.68 -6.75 -3.78
C GLY A 176 -4.66 -5.75 -3.25
N SER A 177 -4.17 -4.89 -4.15
CA SER A 177 -3.21 -3.83 -3.84
C SER A 177 -3.91 -2.54 -3.38
N PRO A 178 -3.27 -1.68 -2.55
CA PRO A 178 -3.88 -0.45 -2.05
C PRO A 178 -4.52 0.44 -3.12
N PRO A 179 -3.92 0.61 -4.32
CA PRO A 179 -4.55 1.39 -5.38
C PRO A 179 -5.80 0.75 -5.99
N SER A 180 -6.04 -0.55 -5.78
CA SER A 180 -7.15 -1.28 -6.39
C SER A 180 -8.50 -0.93 -5.78
N ASP A 181 -9.53 -1.00 -6.63
CA ASP A 181 -10.90 -0.74 -6.25
C ASP A 181 -11.41 -1.80 -5.24
N GLU A 182 -10.91 -3.03 -5.34
CA GLU A 182 -11.20 -4.14 -4.41
C GLU A 182 -10.67 -3.83 -2.99
N TYR A 183 -9.39 -3.44 -2.85
CA TYR A 183 -8.79 -3.14 -1.56
C TYR A 183 -9.54 -2.01 -0.84
N MET A 184 -9.83 -0.92 -1.56
CA MET A 184 -10.64 0.19 -1.05
C MET A 184 -12.04 -0.26 -0.63
N GLY A 185 -12.72 -1.08 -1.43
CA GLY A 185 -14.04 -1.64 -1.09
C GLY A 185 -14.00 -2.46 0.21
N HIS A 186 -12.96 -3.27 0.39
CA HIS A 186 -12.77 -4.03 1.63
C HIS A 186 -12.45 -3.11 2.83
N LEU A 187 -11.61 -2.09 2.66
CA LEU A 187 -11.34 -1.10 3.71
C LEU A 187 -12.63 -0.38 4.16
N VAL A 188 -13.52 -0.05 3.23
CA VAL A 188 -14.83 0.53 3.58
C VAL A 188 -15.66 -0.47 4.39
N LYS A 189 -15.81 -1.69 3.91
CA LYS A 189 -16.70 -2.69 4.51
C LYS A 189 -16.20 -3.24 5.85
N LEU A 190 -14.92 -3.57 5.92
CA LEU A 190 -14.29 -4.27 7.04
C LEU A 190 -13.46 -3.35 7.93
N GLY A 191 -13.11 -2.16 7.45
CA GLY A 191 -12.53 -1.09 8.25
C GLY A 191 -13.61 -0.14 8.74
N LEU A 192 -14.05 0.80 7.89
CA LEU A 192 -14.93 1.90 8.28
C LEU A 192 -16.28 1.44 8.86
N MET A 193 -17.00 0.58 8.13
CA MET A 193 -18.34 0.12 8.50
C MET A 193 -18.34 -0.94 9.63
N ALA A 194 -17.17 -1.47 9.99
CA ALA A 194 -17.01 -2.41 11.10
C ALA A 194 -16.35 -1.76 12.32
N HIS A 195 -15.93 -0.49 12.22
CA HIS A 195 -15.22 0.19 13.29
C HIS A 195 -16.19 0.61 14.41
N PRO A 196 -16.02 0.14 15.66
CA PRO A 196 -16.90 0.44 16.78
C PRO A 196 -17.16 1.92 16.92
N GLN A 197 -16.13 2.76 17.05
CA GLN A 197 -16.34 4.22 17.21
C GLN A 197 -17.03 4.89 16.01
N LEU A 198 -16.85 4.38 14.79
CA LEU A 198 -17.49 4.96 13.60
C LEU A 198 -18.94 4.50 13.44
N MET A 199 -19.33 3.44 14.15
CA MET A 199 -20.68 2.86 14.17
C MET A 199 -21.36 2.97 15.55
N ALA A 200 -20.74 3.64 16.53
CA ALA A 200 -21.18 3.66 17.93
C ALA A 200 -22.02 4.89 18.31
N ASP A 201 -22.72 5.50 17.36
CA ASP A 201 -23.77 6.42 17.80
C ASP A 201 -24.86 5.65 18.57
N SER A 202 -25.67 6.34 19.37
CA SER A 202 -26.68 5.71 20.23
C SER A 202 -27.74 4.90 19.44
N GLN A 203 -27.74 5.00 18.12
CA GLN A 203 -28.66 4.36 17.19
C GLN A 203 -27.95 3.39 16.23
N GLY A 204 -26.65 3.12 16.40
CA GLY A 204 -25.86 2.28 15.51
C GLY A 204 -25.62 2.89 14.12
N HIS A 205 -25.82 4.20 13.96
CA HIS A 205 -25.64 4.90 12.71
C HIS A 205 -24.16 5.20 12.42
N PRO A 206 -23.76 5.17 11.14
CA PRO A 206 -22.45 5.63 10.74
C PRO A 206 -22.21 7.10 11.12
N THR A 207 -21.06 7.35 11.73
CA THR A 207 -20.60 8.69 12.14
C THR A 207 -19.45 9.19 11.26
N PHE A 208 -19.30 8.66 10.05
CA PHE A 208 -18.27 9.09 9.10
C PHE A 208 -18.85 9.58 7.78
N GLU A 209 -18.00 10.17 6.95
CA GLU A 209 -18.25 10.34 5.51
C GLU A 209 -17.00 9.94 4.72
N LEU A 210 -17.18 9.45 3.50
CA LEU A 210 -16.11 9.03 2.60
C LEU A 210 -16.16 9.79 1.28
N LEU A 211 -15.10 10.53 1.03
CA LEU A 211 -14.85 11.34 -0.15
C LEU A 211 -13.77 10.68 -1.02
N HIS A 212 -13.84 10.89 -2.32
CA HIS A 212 -12.89 10.38 -3.30
C HIS A 212 -12.35 11.54 -4.13
N TYR A 213 -11.03 11.59 -4.25
CA TYR A 213 -10.31 12.43 -5.17
C TYR A 213 -9.64 11.54 -6.21
N PHE A 214 -10.02 11.72 -7.47
CA PHE A 214 -9.55 10.89 -8.57
C PHE A 214 -8.34 11.55 -9.24
N VAL A 215 -7.16 10.97 -9.01
CA VAL A 215 -5.88 11.36 -9.60
C VAL A 215 -5.69 10.63 -10.93
N THR A 216 -5.38 11.34 -12.00
CA THR A 216 -5.14 10.78 -13.34
C THR A 216 -3.74 11.03 -13.87
N SER A 217 -2.98 11.88 -13.18
CA SER A 217 -1.59 12.20 -13.48
C SER A 217 -0.93 12.86 -12.28
N SER A 218 0.39 12.98 -12.30
CA SER A 218 1.18 13.72 -11.32
C SER A 218 0.78 15.19 -11.26
N MET A 219 0.28 15.76 -12.36
CA MET A 219 -0.26 17.13 -12.40
C MET A 219 -1.44 17.33 -11.43
N ASP A 220 -2.30 16.33 -11.24
CA ASP A 220 -3.41 16.44 -10.29
C ASP A 220 -2.92 16.55 -8.84
N CYS A 221 -1.75 15.98 -8.54
CA CYS A 221 -1.08 16.13 -7.25
C CYS A 221 -0.38 17.49 -7.14
N TRP A 222 0.25 17.97 -8.22
CA TRP A 222 0.84 19.32 -8.25
C TRP A 222 -0.19 20.44 -8.03
N ASN A 223 -1.45 20.22 -8.39
CA ASN A 223 -2.55 21.16 -8.13
C ASN A 223 -3.06 21.12 -6.68
N MET A 224 -2.68 20.10 -5.89
CA MET A 224 -3.20 19.91 -4.54
C MET A 224 -2.92 21.06 -3.56
N PRO A 225 -1.78 21.78 -3.58
CA PRO A 225 -1.57 22.95 -2.73
C PRO A 225 -2.70 24.00 -2.83
N GLU A 226 -3.25 24.22 -4.03
CA GLU A 226 -4.37 25.14 -4.23
C GLU A 226 -5.74 24.55 -3.84
N LEU A 227 -5.82 23.23 -3.80
CA LEU A 227 -7.06 22.48 -3.54
C LEU A 227 -7.22 22.09 -2.07
N ALA A 228 -6.13 21.89 -1.35
CA ALA A 228 -6.13 21.43 0.02
C ALA A 228 -6.98 22.33 0.96
N PRO A 229 -7.00 23.67 0.84
CA PRO A 229 -7.92 24.52 1.61
C PRO A 229 -9.40 24.19 1.35
N LYS A 230 -9.76 23.98 0.08
CA LYS A 230 -11.13 23.63 -0.33
C LYS A 230 -11.50 22.23 0.15
N LEU A 231 -10.57 21.28 0.03
CA LEU A 231 -10.74 19.93 0.55
C LEU A 231 -11.02 19.96 2.06
N ARG A 232 -10.24 20.75 2.82
CA ARG A 232 -10.48 20.93 4.26
C ARG A 232 -11.86 21.48 4.57
N GLU A 233 -12.33 22.46 3.80
CA GLU A 233 -13.66 23.07 3.96
C GLU A 233 -14.78 22.06 3.67
N ILE A 234 -14.62 21.24 2.62
CA ILE A 234 -15.62 20.26 2.22
C ILE A 234 -15.69 19.08 3.20
N MET A 235 -14.58 18.68 3.82
CA MET A 235 -14.55 17.62 4.84
C MET A 235 -15.25 18.09 6.13
N ARG A 236 -16.48 17.65 6.35
CA ARG A 236 -17.33 18.16 7.45
C ARG A 236 -17.00 17.56 8.81
N GLY A 237 -16.23 16.48 8.83
CA GLY A 237 -15.92 15.72 10.02
C GLY A 237 -15.12 16.51 11.04
N THR A 238 -15.37 16.23 12.32
CA THR A 238 -14.59 16.80 13.43
C THR A 238 -13.12 16.42 13.33
N ARG A 239 -12.84 15.24 12.77
CA ARG A 239 -11.52 14.73 12.39
C ARG A 239 -11.48 14.56 10.87
N LYS A 240 -10.32 14.80 10.27
CA LYS A 240 -10.13 14.78 8.81
C LYS A 240 -8.88 13.98 8.49
N THR A 241 -9.02 13.01 7.60
CA THR A 241 -7.89 12.17 7.22
C THR A 241 -7.92 11.76 5.77
N LEU A 242 -6.73 11.48 5.21
CA LEU A 242 -6.55 10.94 3.86
C LEU A 242 -5.92 9.55 3.89
N PHE A 243 -6.35 8.72 2.95
CA PHE A 243 -5.67 7.49 2.56
C PHE A 243 -5.14 7.72 1.14
N TRP A 244 -3.82 7.66 1.00
CA TRP A 244 -3.13 7.79 -0.28
C TRP A 244 -2.98 6.41 -0.91
N MET A 245 -3.90 6.10 -1.81
CA MET A 245 -3.98 4.83 -2.55
C MET A 245 -3.18 4.94 -3.86
N LEU A 246 -1.96 5.46 -3.77
CA LEU A 246 -1.07 5.82 -4.87
C LEU A 246 0.36 5.49 -4.46
N TRP A 247 1.24 5.26 -5.43
CA TRP A 247 2.64 4.92 -5.17
C TRP A 247 3.59 6.02 -5.66
N PRO A 248 4.46 6.58 -4.81
CA PRO A 248 5.51 7.50 -5.27
C PRO A 248 6.52 6.77 -6.15
N ALA A 249 6.84 7.32 -7.31
CA ALA A 249 7.84 6.79 -8.23
C ALA A 249 8.79 7.87 -8.75
N GLU A 250 9.98 7.44 -9.15
CA GLU A 250 10.94 8.26 -9.91
C GLU A 250 10.72 8.08 -11.43
N TRP A 251 9.49 8.34 -11.87
CA TRP A 251 9.10 8.21 -13.27
C TRP A 251 8.14 9.32 -13.69
N GLU A 252 8.18 9.69 -14.96
CA GLU A 252 7.20 10.59 -15.59
C GLU A 252 5.85 9.89 -15.78
N ASP A 253 4.76 10.66 -15.94
CA ASP A 253 3.47 10.09 -16.28
C ASP A 253 3.54 9.48 -17.70
N THR A 254 3.53 8.15 -17.82
CA THR A 254 3.66 7.47 -19.13
C THR A 254 2.33 7.28 -19.86
N GLY A 255 1.22 7.33 -19.12
CA GLY A 255 -0.10 6.91 -19.61
C GLY A 255 -0.24 5.39 -19.82
N ASP A 256 0.80 4.62 -19.50
CA ASP A 256 0.79 3.16 -19.58
C ASP A 256 -0.05 2.59 -18.42
N PRO A 257 -1.09 1.78 -18.70
CA PRO A 257 -1.88 1.12 -17.66
C PRO A 257 -1.06 0.27 -16.67
N ASP A 258 0.13 -0.22 -17.04
CA ASP A 258 1.02 -0.96 -16.14
C ASP A 258 1.77 -0.08 -15.15
N PHE A 259 1.82 1.23 -15.42
CA PHE A 259 2.35 2.27 -14.54
C PHE A 259 1.23 3.14 -13.96
N ALA A 260 -0.04 2.72 -14.09
CA ALA A 260 -1.14 3.38 -13.39
C ALA A 260 -0.87 3.43 -11.87
N CYS A 261 -1.40 4.44 -11.20
CA CYS A 261 -1.24 4.68 -9.76
C CYS A 261 0.18 5.06 -9.30
N TYR A 262 1.21 4.93 -10.15
CA TYR A 262 2.54 5.48 -9.89
C TYR A 262 2.51 6.98 -10.18
N ILE A 263 2.84 7.78 -9.17
CA ILE A 263 2.84 9.23 -9.22
C ILE A 263 4.26 9.73 -9.02
N GLU A 264 4.65 10.77 -9.75
CA GLU A 264 5.92 11.46 -9.55
C GLU A 264 6.07 11.77 -8.06
N ARG A 265 7.13 11.23 -7.46
CA ARG A 265 7.41 11.33 -6.04
C ARG A 265 7.25 12.75 -5.49
N GLN A 266 7.85 13.73 -6.16
CA GLN A 266 7.83 15.13 -5.75
C GLN A 266 6.40 15.67 -5.72
N ALA A 267 5.59 15.35 -6.74
CA ALA A 267 4.19 15.75 -6.81
C ALA A 267 3.38 15.15 -5.67
N LEU A 268 3.53 13.83 -5.42
CA LEU A 268 2.79 13.15 -4.36
C LEU A 268 3.10 13.73 -2.99
N PHE A 269 4.38 13.87 -2.62
CA PHE A 269 4.73 14.39 -1.29
C PHE A 269 4.44 15.88 -1.13
N ALA A 270 4.52 16.69 -2.20
CA ALA A 270 4.05 18.07 -2.14
C ALA A 270 2.53 18.13 -1.86
N ALA A 271 1.75 17.25 -2.47
CA ALA A 271 0.32 17.13 -2.23
C ALA A 271 0.02 16.69 -0.79
N MET A 272 0.69 15.64 -0.30
CA MET A 272 0.55 15.14 1.07
C MET A 272 0.82 16.22 2.10
N ARG A 273 1.99 16.88 2.01
CA ARG A 273 2.38 17.96 2.93
C ARG A 273 1.42 19.13 2.91
N SER A 274 0.87 19.47 1.73
CA SER A 274 -0.11 20.56 1.61
C SER A 274 -1.41 20.25 2.36
N CYS A 275 -1.87 19.00 2.31
CA CYS A 275 -3.03 18.56 3.09
C CYS A 275 -2.72 18.50 4.60
N GLU A 276 -1.56 17.97 4.96
CA GLU A 276 -1.11 17.82 6.36
C GLU A 276 -0.89 19.17 7.05
N ALA A 277 -0.30 20.16 6.34
CA ALA A 277 -0.12 21.52 6.84
C ALA A 277 -1.45 22.22 7.17
N LEU A 278 -2.54 21.78 6.53
CA LEU A 278 -3.89 22.22 6.81
C LEU A 278 -4.61 21.31 7.81
N GLY A 279 -3.91 20.45 8.54
CA GLY A 279 -4.49 19.56 9.55
C GLY A 279 -5.41 18.47 9.00
N ILE A 280 -5.26 18.11 7.73
CA ILE A 280 -5.83 16.87 7.18
C ILE A 280 -4.75 15.80 7.30
N ARG A 281 -4.86 14.92 8.29
CA ARG A 281 -3.80 13.93 8.58
C ARG A 281 -3.73 12.86 7.49
N THR A 282 -2.56 12.28 7.28
CA THR A 282 -2.46 11.03 6.53
C THR A 282 -2.69 9.84 7.47
N ALA A 283 -3.74 9.05 7.19
CA ALA A 283 -4.02 7.79 7.89
C ALA A 283 -3.21 6.63 7.32
N PHE A 284 -3.02 6.66 6.01
CA PHE A 284 -2.44 5.57 5.25
C PHE A 284 -1.71 6.11 4.02
N PRO A 285 -0.51 5.61 3.71
CA PRO A 285 0.22 4.62 4.50
C PRO A 285 0.88 5.24 5.74
N HIS A 286 1.63 6.34 5.61
CA HIS A 286 2.22 7.11 6.71
C HIS A 286 2.21 8.61 6.40
N PRO A 287 2.40 9.49 7.40
CA PRO A 287 2.67 10.92 7.16
C PRO A 287 3.76 11.15 6.12
N ALA A 288 3.66 12.24 5.37
CA ALA A 288 4.47 12.49 4.17
C ALA A 288 5.97 12.28 4.39
N ASP A 289 6.54 12.90 5.43
CA ASP A 289 7.99 12.86 5.68
C ASP A 289 8.47 11.48 6.13
N GLN A 290 7.65 10.77 6.90
CA GLN A 290 7.95 9.41 7.33
C GLN A 290 7.84 8.42 6.17
N LEU A 291 6.76 8.50 5.39
CA LEU A 291 6.59 7.71 4.17
C LEU A 291 7.76 7.95 3.22
N GLU A 292 8.09 9.21 2.95
CA GLU A 292 9.20 9.58 2.08
C GLU A 292 10.51 8.97 2.57
N THR A 293 10.77 9.05 3.86
CA THR A 293 11.97 8.47 4.46
C THR A 293 12.07 6.97 4.15
N ILE A 294 11.02 6.20 4.45
CA ILE A 294 11.09 4.74 4.39
C ILE A 294 11.02 4.17 2.97
N THR A 295 10.29 4.80 2.05
CA THR A 295 10.16 4.31 0.67
C THR A 295 11.33 4.74 -0.22
N SER A 296 12.17 5.68 0.22
CA SER A 296 13.29 6.21 -0.58
C SER A 296 14.45 5.25 -0.83
N LYS A 297 14.56 4.19 -0.03
CA LYS A 297 15.75 3.31 0.12
C LYS A 297 17.06 4.04 0.46
N LYS A 298 17.09 5.38 0.54
CA LYS A 298 18.26 6.17 0.94
C LYS A 298 18.70 5.85 2.37
N TRP A 299 17.73 5.51 3.21
CA TRP A 299 17.98 5.04 4.57
C TRP A 299 18.92 3.83 4.62
N MET A 300 18.99 3.00 3.58
CA MET A 300 19.92 1.87 3.54
C MET A 300 21.36 2.37 3.55
N ALA A 301 21.66 3.41 2.76
CA ALA A 301 23.00 4.00 2.72
C ALA A 301 23.34 4.67 4.06
N THR A 302 22.40 5.41 4.66
CA THR A 302 22.65 6.13 5.93
C THR A 302 22.73 5.21 7.14
N LEU A 303 21.91 4.16 7.22
CA LEU A 303 21.92 3.22 8.34
C LEU A 303 22.96 2.10 8.19
N SER A 304 23.53 1.89 6.99
CA SER A 304 24.55 0.86 6.79
C SER A 304 25.84 1.07 7.59
N VAL A 305 26.11 2.29 8.07
CA VAL A 305 27.23 2.57 8.99
C VAL A 305 26.89 2.30 10.46
N HIS A 306 25.62 2.08 10.80
CA HIS A 306 25.19 1.84 12.18
C HIS A 306 25.20 0.33 12.50
N PRO A 307 26.06 -0.14 13.43
CA PRO A 307 26.23 -1.58 13.65
C PRO A 307 25.00 -2.29 14.20
N GLY A 308 24.15 -1.58 14.94
CA GLY A 308 22.89 -2.14 15.43
C GLY A 308 21.81 -2.33 14.35
N ALA A 309 21.97 -1.75 13.15
CA ALA A 309 20.95 -1.85 12.10
C ALA A 309 21.06 -3.14 11.28
N PHE A 310 22.20 -3.84 11.36
CA PHE A 310 22.46 -5.10 10.63
C PHE A 310 22.09 -5.01 9.15
N LEU A 311 22.58 -3.97 8.47
CA LEU A 311 22.43 -3.76 7.03
C LEU A 311 23.73 -4.10 6.30
N PRO A 312 23.67 -4.64 5.07
CA PRO A 312 24.86 -4.72 4.21
C PRO A 312 25.35 -3.32 3.85
N ALA A 313 26.64 -3.20 3.51
CA ALA A 313 27.18 -1.93 3.05
C ALA A 313 26.38 -1.46 1.82
N ALA A 314 26.04 -0.18 1.81
CA ALA A 314 25.25 0.42 0.75
C ALA A 314 25.68 1.88 0.51
N THR A 315 25.70 2.30 -0.75
CA THR A 315 26.04 3.67 -1.14
C THR A 315 25.10 4.19 -2.23
N LEU A 316 24.96 5.50 -2.33
CA LEU A 316 24.20 6.16 -3.38
C LEU A 316 25.14 6.58 -4.51
N VAL A 317 24.71 6.38 -5.76
CA VAL A 317 25.44 6.78 -6.97
C VAL A 317 24.55 7.74 -7.75
N SER A 318 25.03 8.97 -7.95
CA SER A 318 24.27 10.02 -8.65
C SER A 318 24.21 9.75 -10.16
N LYS A 319 23.08 10.11 -10.78
CA LYS A 319 22.87 10.02 -12.24
C LYS A 319 23.94 10.80 -13.00
N GLY A 320 24.29 12.00 -12.51
CA GLY A 320 25.34 12.83 -13.11
C GLY A 320 26.72 12.14 -13.18
N ALA A 321 27.11 11.43 -12.13
CA ALA A 321 28.38 10.68 -12.12
C ALA A 321 28.37 9.51 -13.13
N VAL A 322 27.23 8.83 -13.27
CA VAL A 322 27.05 7.74 -14.26
C VAL A 322 27.13 8.28 -15.68
N MET A 323 26.45 9.40 -15.97
CA MET A 323 26.43 10.02 -17.30
C MET A 323 27.79 10.62 -17.71
N ASP A 324 28.57 11.12 -16.75
CA ASP A 324 29.91 11.66 -16.99
C ASP A 324 30.94 10.53 -17.23
N ASN A 325 31.03 9.58 -16.30
CA ASN A 325 31.96 8.45 -16.41
C ASN A 325 31.50 7.27 -15.55
N VAL A 326 30.76 6.34 -16.17
CA VAL A 326 30.21 5.16 -15.49
C VAL A 326 31.29 4.25 -14.90
N ALA A 327 32.45 4.11 -15.53
CA ALA A 327 33.54 3.29 -15.01
C ALA A 327 34.07 3.84 -13.68
N ARG A 328 34.33 5.15 -13.63
CA ARG A 328 34.73 5.86 -12.41
C ARG A 328 33.62 5.85 -11.35
N ALA A 329 32.36 5.99 -11.74
CA ALA A 329 31.23 5.93 -10.82
C ALA A 329 31.11 4.54 -10.16
N ALA A 330 31.27 3.46 -10.93
CA ALA A 330 31.28 2.09 -10.43
C ALA A 330 32.48 1.82 -9.49
N GLU A 331 33.68 2.26 -9.86
CA GLU A 331 34.88 2.15 -9.01
C GLU A 331 34.69 2.88 -7.68
N ASN A 332 34.22 4.13 -7.72
CA ASN A 332 33.95 4.92 -6.52
C ASN A 332 32.87 4.26 -5.64
N ALA A 333 31.83 3.67 -6.24
CA ALA A 333 30.80 2.95 -5.50
C ALA A 333 31.39 1.74 -4.76
N LEU A 334 32.23 0.93 -5.43
CA LEU A 334 32.89 -0.23 -4.81
C LEU A 334 33.84 0.18 -3.68
N ASN A 335 34.60 1.26 -3.89
CA ASN A 335 35.48 1.82 -2.85
C ASN A 335 34.68 2.32 -1.64
N ALA A 336 33.54 2.99 -1.88
CA ALA A 336 32.64 3.43 -0.81
C ALA A 336 32.05 2.23 -0.04
N LEU A 337 31.64 1.15 -0.72
CA LEU A 337 31.17 -0.07 -0.06
C LEU A 337 32.25 -0.69 0.84
N ASN A 338 33.49 -0.80 0.35
CA ASN A 338 34.62 -1.28 1.14
C ASN A 338 34.87 -0.40 2.39
N HIS A 339 34.80 0.92 2.24
CA HIS A 339 34.97 1.86 3.34
C HIS A 339 33.86 1.74 4.38
N ILE A 340 32.60 1.73 3.96
CA ILE A 340 31.42 1.60 4.85
C ILE A 340 31.47 0.29 5.62
N ARG A 341 31.80 -0.82 4.95
CA ARG A 341 31.96 -2.13 5.58
C ARG A 341 32.99 -2.12 6.71
N SER A 342 34.05 -1.32 6.60
CA SER A 342 35.08 -1.23 7.65
C SER A 342 34.55 -0.60 8.96
N PHE A 343 33.50 0.22 8.90
CA PHE A 343 32.84 0.77 10.09
C PHE A 343 31.78 -0.16 10.67
N ASN A 344 31.20 -1.01 9.83
CA ASN A 344 30.15 -1.93 10.22
C ASN A 344 30.40 -3.34 9.68
N PRO A 345 31.45 -4.03 10.17
CA PRO A 345 31.65 -5.43 9.85
C PRO A 345 30.50 -6.24 10.47
N MET A 346 29.79 -7.01 9.65
CA MET A 346 28.77 -7.91 10.19
C MET A 346 29.45 -8.97 11.07
N PRO A 347 28.95 -9.20 12.29
CA PRO A 347 29.54 -10.19 13.18
C PRO A 347 29.41 -11.61 12.58
N VAL A 348 30.50 -12.37 12.65
CA VAL A 348 30.57 -13.78 12.26
C VAL A 348 31.09 -14.56 13.47
N SER A 349 30.29 -15.49 13.99
CA SER A 349 30.73 -16.35 15.08
C SER A 349 31.68 -17.43 14.55
N PRO A 350 32.59 -17.99 15.37
CA PRO A 350 33.39 -19.13 14.96
C PRO A 350 32.52 -20.28 14.42
N GLY A 351 32.79 -20.72 13.19
CA GLY A 351 32.03 -21.78 12.53
C GLY A 351 30.82 -21.32 11.72
N ASP A 352 30.39 -20.05 11.82
CA ASP A 352 29.36 -19.51 10.94
C ASP A 352 29.90 -19.37 9.51
N PRO A 353 29.08 -19.60 8.45
CA PRO A 353 29.39 -19.16 7.10
C PRO A 353 29.71 -17.67 7.07
N PRO A 354 30.62 -17.26 6.17
CA PRO A 354 31.05 -15.87 6.09
C PRO A 354 29.84 -14.94 5.92
N ALA A 355 29.84 -13.82 6.63
CA ALA A 355 28.90 -12.73 6.39
C ALA A 355 29.24 -12.01 5.08
N PRO A 356 28.31 -11.22 4.51
CA PRO A 356 28.61 -10.36 3.36
C PRO A 356 29.93 -9.57 3.52
N SER A 357 30.23 -9.09 4.73
CA SER A 357 31.48 -8.38 5.03
C SER A 357 32.73 -9.24 4.85
N GLU A 358 32.65 -10.55 5.16
CA GLU A 358 33.75 -11.49 4.99
C GLU A 358 33.86 -12.00 3.54
N VAL A 359 32.73 -12.31 2.89
CA VAL A 359 32.70 -12.75 1.48
C VAL A 359 33.30 -11.70 0.56
N ASN A 360 33.02 -10.42 0.84
CA ASN A 360 33.42 -9.28 0.04
C ASN A 360 34.69 -8.59 0.54
N LYS A 361 35.40 -9.14 1.54
CA LYS A 361 36.58 -8.50 2.16
C LYS A 361 37.68 -8.13 1.17
N ASP A 362 37.88 -8.96 0.15
CA ASP A 362 38.87 -8.77 -0.93
C ASP A 362 38.26 -8.07 -2.16
N GLY A 363 37.11 -7.40 -1.99
CA GLY A 363 36.33 -6.75 -3.03
C GLY A 363 34.93 -7.34 -3.20
N VAL A 364 33.96 -6.49 -3.57
CA VAL A 364 32.57 -6.91 -3.75
C VAL A 364 32.45 -7.84 -4.96
N LYS A 365 32.06 -9.09 -4.71
CA LYS A 365 31.89 -10.12 -5.74
C LYS A 365 30.47 -10.18 -6.28
N LYS A 366 29.49 -9.76 -5.48
CA LYS A 366 28.09 -9.73 -5.88
C LYS A 366 27.37 -8.61 -5.13
N GLY A 367 26.50 -7.92 -5.84
CA GLY A 367 25.67 -6.87 -5.27
C GLY A 367 24.42 -6.61 -6.08
N VAL A 368 23.70 -5.57 -5.67
CA VAL A 368 22.47 -5.11 -6.31
C VAL A 368 22.53 -3.61 -6.57
N VAL A 369 21.94 -3.20 -7.69
CA VAL A 369 21.60 -1.82 -8.00
C VAL A 369 20.08 -1.68 -7.88
N LYS A 370 19.62 -0.66 -7.15
CA LYS A 370 18.19 -0.40 -6.92
C LYS A 370 17.86 1.05 -7.26
N LEU A 371 16.74 1.30 -7.93
CA LEU A 371 16.16 2.65 -7.91
C LEU A 371 15.61 2.94 -6.52
N GLY A 372 15.77 4.19 -6.07
CA GLY A 372 15.35 4.60 -4.73
C GLY A 372 13.85 4.43 -4.54
N TRP A 373 13.07 4.79 -5.56
CA TRP A 373 11.61 4.87 -5.51
C TRP A 373 11.00 3.94 -6.54
N SER A 374 11.02 2.66 -6.20
CA SER A 374 10.50 1.59 -7.04
C SER A 374 9.82 0.53 -6.21
N TRP A 375 8.80 -0.07 -6.80
CA TRP A 375 7.90 -1.02 -6.14
C TRP A 375 8.01 -2.39 -6.81
N GLU A 376 7.52 -3.42 -6.12
CA GLU A 376 7.35 -4.79 -6.67
C GLU A 376 8.60 -5.39 -7.30
N ASN A 377 9.79 -5.04 -6.78
CA ASN A 377 11.07 -5.53 -7.29
C ASN A 377 11.35 -5.19 -8.79
N ARG A 378 10.58 -4.28 -9.41
CA ARG A 378 10.68 -3.94 -10.84
C ARG A 378 12.02 -3.32 -11.26
N PHE A 379 12.68 -2.63 -10.33
CA PHE A 379 13.92 -1.90 -10.58
C PHE A 379 14.99 -2.27 -9.56
N VAL A 380 15.29 -3.56 -9.50
CA VAL A 380 16.35 -4.16 -8.71
C VAL A 380 17.10 -5.13 -9.61
N VAL A 381 18.40 -4.90 -9.82
CA VAL A 381 19.23 -5.71 -10.71
C VAL A 381 20.50 -6.15 -10.00
N THR A 382 20.94 -7.38 -10.26
CA THR A 382 22.17 -7.93 -9.69
C THR A 382 23.38 -7.60 -10.57
N PHE A 383 24.55 -7.52 -9.93
CA PHE A 383 25.84 -7.47 -10.60
C PHE A 383 26.82 -8.44 -9.91
N ASN A 384 27.74 -9.03 -10.67
CA ASN A 384 28.72 -10.01 -10.18
C ASN A 384 30.18 -9.59 -10.40
N ASN A 385 30.41 -8.40 -10.97
CA ASN A 385 31.74 -7.85 -11.18
C ASN A 385 31.64 -6.34 -11.50
N PRO A 386 32.76 -5.59 -11.47
CA PRO A 386 32.76 -4.15 -11.75
C PRO A 386 32.22 -3.77 -13.13
N LYS A 387 32.44 -4.60 -14.16
CA LYS A 387 31.93 -4.35 -15.52
C LYS A 387 30.40 -4.45 -15.55
N GLN A 388 29.83 -5.49 -14.95
CA GLN A 388 28.38 -5.62 -14.81
C GLN A 388 27.79 -4.48 -13.98
N LEU A 389 28.47 -4.00 -12.94
CA LEU A 389 28.02 -2.84 -12.20
C LEU A 389 27.89 -1.61 -13.12
N GLN A 390 28.85 -1.36 -14.01
CA GLN A 390 28.76 -0.28 -15.00
C GLN A 390 27.56 -0.44 -15.93
N GLU A 391 27.35 -1.65 -16.45
CA GLU A 391 26.21 -1.98 -17.31
C GLU A 391 24.89 -1.71 -16.58
N ARG A 392 24.74 -2.17 -15.33
CA ARG A 392 23.54 -1.97 -14.52
C ARG A 392 23.30 -0.51 -14.14
N LEU A 393 24.35 0.25 -13.82
CA LEU A 393 24.25 1.69 -13.55
C LEU A 393 23.73 2.44 -14.78
N THR A 394 24.30 2.15 -15.96
CA THR A 394 23.83 2.73 -17.23
C THR A 394 22.40 2.32 -17.53
N GLU A 395 22.09 1.03 -17.42
CA GLU A 395 20.76 0.47 -17.70
C GLU A 395 19.69 1.15 -16.84
N MET A 396 19.92 1.27 -15.53
CA MET A 396 18.95 1.84 -14.57
C MET A 396 18.74 3.35 -14.75
N MET A 397 19.81 4.09 -15.06
CA MET A 397 19.78 5.55 -15.12
C MET A 397 19.35 6.13 -16.47
N SER A 398 19.44 5.31 -17.52
CA SER A 398 19.12 5.70 -18.90
C SER A 398 17.73 5.26 -19.33
N GLN A 399 16.91 4.71 -18.43
CA GLN A 399 15.55 4.32 -18.78
C GLN A 399 14.72 5.54 -19.22
N PRO A 400 13.98 5.47 -20.34
CA PRO A 400 13.10 6.55 -20.80
C PRO A 400 12.06 6.92 -19.74
N GLY A 401 11.89 8.22 -19.45
CA GLY A 401 10.94 8.69 -18.42
C GLY A 401 11.41 8.53 -16.97
N CYS A 402 12.57 7.91 -16.72
CA CYS A 402 13.14 7.80 -15.38
C CYS A 402 13.67 9.15 -14.88
N THR A 403 13.03 9.68 -13.84
CA THR A 403 13.39 10.96 -13.20
C THR A 403 14.36 10.78 -12.03
N ALA A 404 14.82 9.55 -11.78
CA ALA A 404 15.73 9.25 -10.68
C ALA A 404 17.02 10.06 -10.77
N SER A 405 17.37 10.70 -9.64
CA SER A 405 18.62 11.48 -9.53
C SER A 405 19.79 10.63 -9.03
N GLN A 406 19.51 9.45 -8.48
CA GLN A 406 20.48 8.54 -7.89
C GLN A 406 19.93 7.11 -7.84
N CYS A 407 20.81 6.12 -7.72
CA CYS A 407 20.47 4.73 -7.42
C CYS A 407 21.27 4.27 -6.21
N LEU A 408 20.78 3.23 -5.56
CA LEU A 408 21.49 2.55 -4.48
C LEU A 408 22.32 1.42 -5.07
N VAL A 409 23.58 1.33 -4.66
CA VAL A 409 24.43 0.15 -4.87
C VAL A 409 24.67 -0.47 -3.50
N GLN A 410 24.41 -1.77 -3.37
CA GLN A 410 24.44 -2.49 -2.10
C GLN A 410 25.08 -3.87 -2.27
N GLU A 411 25.77 -4.35 -1.24
CA GLU A 411 26.30 -5.72 -1.22
C GLU A 411 25.18 -6.76 -1.23
N TRP A 412 25.42 -7.89 -1.89
CA TRP A 412 24.49 -9.00 -1.84
C TRP A 412 24.52 -9.68 -0.48
N VAL A 413 23.34 -10.03 0.01
CA VAL A 413 23.16 -10.84 1.22
C VAL A 413 22.64 -12.18 0.77
N ASP A 414 23.31 -13.26 1.15
CA ASP A 414 22.78 -14.61 0.95
C ASP A 414 21.80 -14.96 2.08
N PHE A 415 20.64 -15.48 1.71
CA PHE A 415 19.56 -15.85 2.62
C PHE A 415 18.77 -17.05 2.09
N ASP A 416 18.09 -17.75 2.99
CA ASP A 416 17.29 -18.94 2.67
C ASP A 416 15.82 -18.56 2.42
N PHE A 417 15.35 -17.54 3.14
CA PHE A 417 14.03 -16.93 2.99
C PHE A 417 14.02 -15.52 3.61
N GLU A 418 12.99 -14.75 3.27
CA GLU A 418 12.67 -13.47 3.88
C GLU A 418 11.64 -13.69 5.01
N MET A 419 11.88 -13.07 6.16
CA MET A 419 10.99 -13.05 7.32
C MET A 419 10.46 -11.63 7.51
N ARG A 420 9.14 -11.47 7.43
CA ARG A 420 8.43 -10.19 7.50
C ARG A 420 7.76 -10.04 8.86
N LEU A 421 8.17 -9.03 9.61
CA LEU A 421 7.66 -8.73 10.95
C LEU A 421 6.66 -7.58 10.85
N TYR A 422 5.44 -7.81 11.32
CA TYR A 422 4.34 -6.87 11.27
C TYR A 422 4.21 -6.22 12.65
N PHE A 423 4.54 -4.94 12.78
CA PHE A 423 4.44 -4.19 14.03
C PHE A 423 3.24 -3.27 14.00
N LEU A 424 2.38 -3.37 15.01
CA LEU A 424 1.27 -2.46 15.24
C LEU A 424 1.42 -1.85 16.64
N PRO A 425 2.27 -0.81 16.80
CA PRO A 425 2.48 -0.15 18.08
C PRO A 425 1.15 0.28 18.72
N PRO A 426 0.94 0.02 20.01
CA PRO A 426 -0.22 0.56 20.69
C PRO A 426 -0.14 2.08 20.68
N SER A 427 -1.31 2.68 20.71
CA SER A 427 -1.44 4.12 20.50
C SER A 427 -0.77 4.94 21.63
N ASP A 428 -0.71 4.37 22.82
CA ASP A 428 -0.10 4.91 24.03
C ASP A 428 1.27 4.30 24.30
N TRP A 429 1.93 3.72 23.28
CA TRP A 429 3.18 2.97 23.44
C TRP A 429 4.19 3.73 24.31
N PRO A 430 4.45 3.28 25.55
CA PRO A 430 5.50 3.86 26.33
C PRO A 430 6.80 3.40 25.68
N VAL A 431 7.53 4.31 25.03
CA VAL A 431 8.78 4.07 24.27
C VAL A 431 9.82 3.21 25.03
N LYS A 432 9.65 3.03 26.34
CA LYS A 432 10.47 2.17 27.22
C LYS A 432 10.19 0.66 27.09
N ALA A 433 9.03 0.24 26.60
CA ALA A 433 8.68 -1.17 26.48
C ALA A 433 8.97 -1.67 25.05
N PRO A 434 9.63 -2.82 24.84
CA PRO A 434 9.77 -3.37 23.49
C PRO A 434 8.41 -3.80 22.93
N ILE A 435 8.20 -3.60 21.62
CA ILE A 435 7.02 -4.10 20.90
C ILE A 435 7.36 -5.45 20.29
N LEU A 436 6.54 -6.46 20.55
CA LEU A 436 6.63 -7.73 19.82
C LEU A 436 5.87 -7.63 18.48
N PRO A 437 6.37 -8.27 17.41
CA PRO A 437 5.63 -8.30 16.15
C PRO A 437 4.27 -8.98 16.38
N THR A 438 3.21 -8.35 15.88
CA THR A 438 1.84 -8.88 15.92
C THR A 438 1.69 -10.10 15.03
N MET A 439 2.47 -10.16 13.94
CA MET A 439 2.49 -11.27 13.00
C MET A 439 3.90 -11.43 12.42
N ILE A 440 4.27 -12.68 12.13
CA ILE A 440 5.46 -13.03 11.35
C ILE A 440 4.98 -13.84 10.14
N GLN A 441 5.38 -13.43 8.94
CA GLN A 441 5.18 -14.20 7.71
C GLN A 441 6.53 -14.44 7.04
N CYS A 442 6.67 -15.53 6.30
CA CYS A 442 7.89 -15.82 5.55
C CYS A 442 7.59 -16.04 4.08
N ASN A 443 8.55 -15.71 3.23
CA ASN A 443 8.48 -15.94 1.80
C ASN A 443 9.86 -16.29 1.25
N ALA A 444 9.89 -17.05 0.16
CA ALA A 444 11.10 -17.32 -0.61
C ALA A 444 11.00 -16.70 -1.99
N TRP A 445 12.15 -16.24 -2.46
CA TRP A 445 12.30 -15.74 -3.82
C TRP A 445 12.46 -16.93 -4.76
N GLY A 446 11.70 -16.93 -5.85
CA GLY A 446 11.89 -17.85 -6.95
C GLY A 446 13.20 -17.56 -7.69
N PRO A 447 13.60 -18.45 -8.62
CA PRO A 447 14.75 -18.21 -9.47
C PRO A 447 14.63 -16.85 -10.19
N PRO A 448 15.70 -16.04 -10.26
CA PRO A 448 15.67 -14.81 -11.02
C PRO A 448 15.52 -15.14 -12.51
N ASP A 449 14.61 -14.42 -13.17
CA ASP A 449 14.45 -14.44 -14.61
C ASP A 449 15.20 -13.24 -15.23
N ASP A 450 16.49 -13.43 -15.48
CA ASP A 450 17.36 -12.43 -16.07
C ASP A 450 17.05 -12.16 -17.56
N THR A 451 16.14 -12.93 -18.19
CA THR A 451 15.67 -12.64 -19.56
C THR A 451 14.72 -11.45 -19.59
N LYS A 452 14.12 -11.09 -18.45
CA LYS A 452 13.24 -9.93 -18.33
C LYS A 452 14.04 -8.63 -18.26
N GLY A 453 13.57 -7.63 -19.01
CA GLY A 453 14.12 -6.27 -18.97
C GLY A 453 14.01 -5.62 -17.59
N VAL A 454 14.73 -4.51 -17.39
CA VAL A 454 14.50 -3.60 -16.25
C VAL A 454 13.07 -3.06 -16.31
N GLY A 455 12.43 -2.90 -15.15
CA GLY A 455 11.04 -2.43 -15.02
C GLY A 455 10.01 -3.54 -14.91
N VAL A 456 10.41 -4.81 -15.06
CA VAL A 456 9.56 -5.98 -14.86
C VAL A 456 10.00 -6.76 -13.62
N SER A 457 9.06 -7.29 -12.84
CA SER A 457 9.41 -8.17 -11.72
C SER A 457 10.18 -9.40 -12.22
N ARG A 458 11.40 -9.58 -11.68
CA ARG A 458 12.35 -10.63 -12.08
C ARG A 458 12.29 -11.89 -11.21
N ALA A 459 11.52 -11.88 -10.14
CA ALA A 459 11.38 -13.05 -9.26
C ALA A 459 9.91 -13.21 -8.87
N SER A 460 9.45 -14.46 -8.84
CA SER A 460 8.21 -14.79 -8.15
C SER A 460 8.46 -14.85 -6.65
N PHE A 461 7.43 -14.58 -5.86
CA PHE A 461 7.47 -14.78 -4.41
C PHE A 461 6.58 -15.97 -4.06
N SER A 462 7.11 -16.86 -3.24
CA SER A 462 6.37 -18.01 -2.71
C SER A 462 6.24 -17.85 -1.21
N LYS A 463 5.02 -17.95 -0.69
CA LYS A 463 4.79 -17.94 0.75
C LYS A 463 5.39 -19.21 1.36
N LEU A 464 6.01 -19.07 2.52
CA LEU A 464 6.48 -20.18 3.32
C LEU A 464 5.72 -20.24 4.64
N THR A 465 5.26 -21.44 5.00
CA THR A 465 4.81 -21.72 6.36
C THR A 465 6.02 -21.86 7.29
N GLU A 466 5.82 -21.71 8.59
CA GLU A 466 6.87 -21.96 9.58
C GLU A 466 7.43 -23.39 9.47
N ALA A 467 6.57 -24.39 9.23
CA ALA A 467 7.00 -25.76 9.00
C ALA A 467 7.93 -25.91 7.77
N ALA A 468 7.64 -25.20 6.68
CA ALA A 468 8.49 -25.20 5.48
C ALA A 468 9.82 -24.47 5.73
N CYS A 469 9.82 -23.39 6.51
CA CYS A 469 11.05 -22.73 6.96
C CYS A 469 11.90 -23.67 7.82
N LEU A 470 11.29 -24.37 8.79
CA LEU A 470 11.97 -25.34 9.64
C LEU A 470 12.49 -26.54 8.84
N GLU A 471 11.74 -27.05 7.86
CA GLU A 471 12.21 -28.10 6.97
C GLU A 471 13.47 -27.70 6.20
N ARG A 472 13.49 -26.48 5.64
CA ARG A 472 14.70 -25.91 5.00
C ARG A 472 15.87 -25.79 5.96
N TRP A 473 15.58 -25.64 7.25
CA TRP A 473 16.56 -25.54 8.33
C TRP A 473 16.75 -26.85 9.10
N GLU A 474 16.43 -28.00 8.50
CA GLU A 474 16.66 -29.33 9.10
C GLU A 474 15.96 -29.52 10.47
N GLN A 475 14.79 -28.91 10.64
CA GLN A 475 14.01 -28.87 11.87
C GLN A 475 14.73 -28.16 13.04
N ASP A 476 15.66 -27.25 12.76
CA ASP A 476 16.42 -26.49 13.75
C ASP A 476 15.61 -25.36 14.39
N THR A 477 14.81 -25.72 15.38
CA THR A 477 13.96 -24.77 16.13
C THR A 477 14.77 -23.74 16.91
N ALA A 478 15.97 -24.10 17.38
CA ALA A 478 16.83 -23.17 18.11
C ALA A 478 17.34 -22.04 17.19
N ALA A 479 17.74 -22.37 15.95
CA ALA A 479 18.09 -21.36 14.94
C ALA A 479 16.88 -20.46 14.60
N TRP A 480 15.69 -21.05 14.46
CA TRP A 480 14.45 -20.30 14.23
C TRP A 480 14.14 -19.28 15.34
N GLU A 481 14.17 -19.69 16.60
CA GLU A 481 13.94 -18.80 17.74
C GLU A 481 15.01 -17.70 17.82
N MET A 482 16.28 -18.04 17.63
CA MET A 482 17.36 -17.05 17.57
C MET A 482 17.15 -16.04 16.44
N GLY A 483 16.70 -16.50 15.28
CA GLY A 483 16.39 -15.66 14.12
C GLY A 483 15.29 -14.65 14.45
N LYS A 484 14.18 -15.10 15.04
CA LYS A 484 13.07 -14.24 15.48
C LYS A 484 13.50 -13.23 16.53
N GLU A 485 14.29 -13.66 17.52
CA GLU A 485 14.81 -12.78 18.57
C GLU A 485 15.67 -11.67 17.98
N LYS A 486 16.63 -12.02 17.10
CA LYS A 486 17.51 -11.04 16.43
C LYS A 486 16.71 -10.07 15.58
N ALA A 487 15.81 -10.55 14.72
CA ALA A 487 14.97 -9.71 13.87
C ALA A 487 14.11 -8.75 14.71
N THR A 488 13.51 -9.24 15.81
CA THR A 488 12.71 -8.41 16.72
C THR A 488 13.54 -7.34 17.40
N LYS A 489 14.75 -7.68 17.87
CA LYS A 489 15.68 -6.75 18.51
C LYS A 489 16.16 -5.66 17.56
N ILE A 490 16.51 -6.03 16.33
CA ILE A 490 16.86 -5.06 15.27
C ILE A 490 15.64 -4.18 14.98
N GLY A 491 14.45 -4.77 14.88
CA GLY A 491 13.20 -4.07 14.71
C GLY A 491 12.95 -2.98 15.76
N GLN A 492 13.31 -3.20 17.03
CA GLN A 492 13.17 -2.17 18.07
C GLN A 492 14.02 -0.92 17.79
N LEU A 493 15.27 -1.12 17.36
CA LEU A 493 16.15 -0.01 16.98
C LEU A 493 15.56 0.76 15.79
N LEU A 494 15.07 0.04 14.79
CA LEU A 494 14.50 0.61 13.57
C LEU A 494 13.22 1.40 13.88
N LEU A 495 12.33 0.88 14.72
CA LEU A 495 11.16 1.61 15.23
C LEU A 495 11.56 2.86 16.01
N ALA A 496 12.59 2.78 16.85
CA ALA A 496 13.12 3.95 17.56
C ALA A 496 13.73 4.98 16.61
N TRP A 497 14.36 4.56 15.51
CA TRP A 497 14.86 5.46 14.47
C TRP A 497 13.73 6.20 13.75
N LEU A 498 12.58 5.55 13.51
CA LEU A 498 11.40 6.23 12.97
C LEU A 498 10.86 7.32 13.90
N LEU A 499 11.10 7.23 15.22
CA LEU A 499 10.76 8.30 16.15
C LEU A 499 11.64 9.55 16.00
N ALA A 500 12.78 9.44 15.32
CA ALA A 500 13.61 10.59 14.98
C ALA A 500 13.06 11.39 13.78
N THR A 501 12.17 10.79 12.98
CA THR A 501 11.52 11.46 11.83
C THR A 501 10.09 11.89 12.14
N GLU A 502 9.39 11.18 13.03
CA GLU A 502 8.05 11.51 13.49
C GLU A 502 7.94 11.23 14.99
N HIS A 503 7.51 12.21 15.78
CA HIS A 503 7.42 12.07 17.24
C HIS A 503 6.36 11.05 17.69
N GLN A 504 5.41 10.73 16.82
CA GLN A 504 4.38 9.72 17.08
C GLN A 504 4.82 8.34 16.56
N PRO A 505 4.53 7.26 17.30
CA PRO A 505 4.68 5.92 16.78
C PRO A 505 3.91 5.74 15.47
N VAL A 506 4.52 5.02 14.52
CA VAL A 506 3.80 4.51 13.35
C VAL A 506 2.57 3.73 13.81
N PRO A 507 1.39 3.92 13.20
CA PRO A 507 0.22 3.11 13.52
C PRO A 507 0.45 1.64 13.15
N MET A 508 1.27 1.40 12.13
CA MET A 508 1.60 0.09 11.60
C MET A 508 2.93 0.19 10.82
N ILE A 509 3.80 -0.83 10.81
CA ILE A 509 4.95 -0.92 9.89
C ILE A 509 5.36 -2.39 9.69
N ARG A 510 5.83 -2.75 8.49
CA ARG A 510 6.37 -4.06 8.17
C ARG A 510 7.88 -3.93 7.99
N LEU A 511 8.63 -4.78 8.67
CA LEU A 511 10.08 -4.86 8.55
C LEU A 511 10.45 -6.23 7.98
N ASP A 512 11.19 -6.22 6.88
CA ASP A 512 11.56 -7.44 6.17
C ASP A 512 13.03 -7.78 6.46
N PHE A 513 13.29 -9.03 6.79
CA PHE A 513 14.61 -9.52 7.18
C PHE A 513 15.02 -10.71 6.32
N MET A 514 16.26 -10.65 5.82
CA MET A 514 16.90 -11.75 5.10
C MET A 514 17.44 -12.75 6.12
N MET A 515 16.87 -13.96 6.13
CA MET A 515 17.15 -14.98 7.15
C MET A 515 18.05 -16.08 6.60
N ARG A 516 19.06 -16.47 7.37
CA ARG A 516 19.94 -17.59 7.03
C ARG A 516 20.26 -18.44 8.25
N ARG A 517 20.16 -19.76 8.13
CA ARG A 517 20.74 -20.68 9.13
C ARG A 517 22.24 -20.74 8.93
N THR A 518 23.00 -20.46 9.98
CA THR A 518 24.47 -20.38 9.92
C THR A 518 25.13 -21.64 10.46
N ALA A 519 24.57 -22.25 11.50
CA ALA A 519 25.01 -23.52 12.07
C ALA A 519 23.85 -24.13 12.89
N PRO A 520 23.97 -25.37 13.41
CA PRO A 520 22.99 -25.92 14.34
C PRO A 520 22.73 -24.99 15.52
N GLY A 521 21.48 -24.56 15.71
CA GLY A 521 21.06 -23.61 16.75
C GLY A 521 21.40 -22.14 16.47
N HIS A 522 21.98 -21.82 15.31
CA HIS A 522 22.43 -20.46 14.97
C HIS A 522 21.78 -19.94 13.69
N ALA A 523 21.27 -18.71 13.76
CA ALA A 523 20.74 -17.98 12.60
C ALA A 523 21.28 -16.55 12.53
N ARG A 524 21.30 -16.02 11.31
CA ARG A 524 21.57 -14.62 10.99
C ARG A 524 20.29 -13.96 10.48
N ALA A 525 20.01 -12.77 10.99
CA ALA A 525 18.99 -11.86 10.50
C ALA A 525 19.68 -10.61 9.97
N VAL A 526 19.41 -10.25 8.72
CA VAL A 526 19.92 -9.01 8.10
C VAL A 526 18.72 -8.18 7.68
N PHE A 527 18.69 -6.91 8.06
CA PHE A 527 17.56 -6.06 7.70
C PHE A 527 17.55 -5.81 6.18
N GLY A 528 16.40 -6.01 5.55
CA GLY A 528 16.22 -5.93 4.10
C GLY A 528 15.46 -4.69 3.67
N GLU A 529 14.30 -4.42 4.27
CA GLU A 529 13.38 -3.39 3.79
C GLU A 529 12.43 -2.86 4.88
N TYR A 530 12.19 -1.54 4.89
CA TYR A 530 10.99 -0.96 5.47
C TYR A 530 9.86 -1.02 4.45
N CYS A 531 8.69 -1.50 4.86
CA CYS A 531 7.48 -1.44 4.06
C CYS A 531 6.35 -0.79 4.85
N GLU A 532 5.64 0.11 4.18
CA GLU A 532 4.62 1.02 4.70
C GLU A 532 3.28 0.37 5.09
N MET A 533 3.27 -0.97 5.26
CA MET A 533 2.07 -1.79 5.53
C MET A 533 0.88 -1.43 4.65
N GLY A 534 1.12 -1.44 3.35
CA GLY A 534 0.10 -1.41 2.32
C GLY A 534 0.43 -2.38 1.19
N ALA A 535 1.72 -2.60 0.92
CA ALA A 535 2.19 -3.35 -0.23
C ALA A 535 1.93 -4.88 -0.21
N CYS A 536 1.84 -5.55 0.93
CA CYS A 536 1.65 -7.02 0.92
C CYS A 536 1.45 -7.54 2.35
N CYS A 537 0.38 -8.29 2.58
CA CYS A 537 0.18 -9.05 3.82
C CYS A 537 0.52 -10.54 3.68
N LEU A 538 1.05 -11.01 2.54
CA LEU A 538 1.43 -12.40 2.28
C LEU A 538 0.37 -13.42 2.70
N GLY A 539 -0.90 -13.17 2.36
CA GLY A 539 -2.00 -14.05 2.76
C GLY A 539 -2.28 -14.11 4.27
N TRP A 540 -1.78 -13.18 5.08
CA TRP A 540 -2.30 -12.95 6.44
C TRP A 540 -3.76 -12.48 6.33
N LYS A 541 -4.68 -13.42 6.53
CA LYS A 541 -6.11 -13.25 6.27
C LYS A 541 -6.73 -12.14 7.13
N GLU A 542 -6.28 -12.00 8.37
CA GLU A 542 -6.73 -10.98 9.32
C GLU A 542 -5.90 -9.68 9.22
N GLY A 543 -4.84 -9.67 8.41
CA GLY A 543 -3.87 -8.58 8.33
C GLY A 543 -4.48 -7.25 7.91
N PRO A 544 -5.05 -7.13 6.70
CA PRO A 544 -5.60 -5.87 6.25
C PRO A 544 -6.69 -5.30 7.19
N PRO A 545 -7.68 -6.07 7.68
CA PRO A 545 -8.60 -5.57 8.71
C PRO A 545 -7.91 -5.05 9.98
N THR A 546 -6.87 -5.73 10.45
CA THR A 546 -6.11 -5.31 11.64
C THR A 546 -5.33 -4.02 11.37
N ILE A 547 -4.69 -3.91 10.21
CA ILE A 547 -3.94 -2.71 9.77
C ILE A 547 -4.88 -1.52 9.59
N TRP A 548 -6.00 -1.69 8.89
CA TRP A 548 -7.02 -0.66 8.73
C TRP A 548 -7.55 -0.18 10.07
N ARG A 549 -7.76 -1.11 11.00
CA ARG A 549 -8.20 -0.77 12.34
C ARG A 549 -7.17 0.10 13.06
N ALA A 550 -5.89 -0.28 13.04
CA ALA A 550 -4.82 0.51 13.64
C ALA A 550 -4.71 1.91 13.01
N ALA A 551 -4.78 2.00 11.68
CA ALA A 551 -4.79 3.28 10.95
C ALA A 551 -5.96 4.18 11.40
N LEU A 552 -7.17 3.62 11.50
CA LEU A 552 -8.36 4.36 11.89
C LEU A 552 -8.37 4.77 13.37
N ASP A 553 -8.01 3.86 14.28
CA ASP A 553 -7.87 4.17 15.71
C ASP A 553 -6.85 5.29 15.92
N ALA A 554 -5.75 5.30 15.17
CA ALA A 554 -4.76 6.37 15.22
C ALA A 554 -5.35 7.75 14.86
N GLN A 555 -6.30 7.80 13.92
CA GLN A 555 -6.99 9.04 13.52
C GLN A 555 -8.16 9.44 14.42
N LEU A 556 -8.65 8.51 15.26
CA LEU A 556 -9.74 8.73 16.19
C LEU A 556 -9.27 9.08 17.62
N ARG A 557 -7.95 9.16 17.82
CA ARG A 557 -7.31 9.89 18.92
C ARG A 557 -7.20 11.36 18.60
#